data_AF-A0A2S7AE16-F1
#
_entry.id   AF-A0A2S7AE16-F1
#
_cell.length_a   1.000
_cell.length_b   1.000
_cell.length_c   1.000
_cell.angle_alpha   90.00
_cell.angle_beta   90.00
_cell.angle_gamma   90.00
#
_symmetry.space_group_name_H-M   'P 1'
#
loop_
_entity.id
_entity.type
_entity.pdbx_description
1 polymer ?
#
loop_
_entity_poly.entity_id
_entity_poly.type
_entity_poly.pdbx_seq_one_letter_code
_entity_poly.pdbx_strand_id
1 'polypeptide(L)' 'MNWNNPVIGDKFEREEWNLLRVGPGGADVLARVRRNGETEAAVSLTIAGSPVIPPPVTLPIAQAFEVAAEFARTFPR' A
#
# COMPACT_ATOMS: atom_id res chain seq x y z
N MET A 1 0.69 12.39 -1.35
CA MET A 1 0.41 10.94 -1.20
C MET A 1 -1.05 10.81 -0.84
N ASN A 2 -1.80 10.00 -1.58
CA ASN A 2 -3.22 9.79 -1.31
C ASN A 2 -3.41 8.37 -0.81
N TRP A 3 -3.86 8.24 0.44
CA TRP A 3 -4.25 6.97 1.05
C TRP A 3 -5.75 6.77 0.84
N ASN A 4 -6.13 5.60 0.36
CA ASN A 4 -7.54 5.26 0.18
C ASN A 4 -7.83 3.87 0.72
N ASN A 5 -9.01 3.70 1.31
CA ASN A 5 -9.53 2.38 1.61
C ASN A 5 -10.02 1.75 0.30
N PRO A 6 -9.58 0.54 -0.06
CA PRO A 6 -10.12 -0.14 -1.22
C PRO A 6 -11.60 -0.46 -1.03
N VAL A 7 -12.30 -0.46 -2.16
CA VAL A 7 -13.67 -0.94 -2.28
C VAL A 7 -13.63 -2.28 -3.02
N ILE A 8 -14.18 -3.33 -2.42
CA ILE A 8 -14.31 -4.65 -3.03
C ILE A 8 -15.79 -4.94 -3.20
N GLY A 9 -16.28 -4.86 -4.44
CA GLY A 9 -17.72 -4.88 -4.73
C GLY A 9 -18.42 -3.68 -4.08
N ASP A 10 -19.43 -3.93 -3.26
CA ASP A 10 -20.17 -2.89 -2.53
C ASP A 10 -19.68 -2.67 -1.09
N LYS A 11 -18.52 -3.25 -0.73
CA LYS A 11 -17.97 -3.19 0.63
C LYS A 11 -16.68 -2.38 0.68
N PHE A 12 -16.58 -1.51 1.69
CA PHE A 12 -15.33 -0.87 2.06
C PHE A 12 -14.49 -1.82 2.90
N GLU A 13 -13.26 -2.10 2.49
CA GLU A 13 -12.32 -2.82 3.35
C GLU A 13 -11.60 -1.80 4.25
N ARG A 14 -12.13 -1.65 5.48
CA ARG A 14 -11.67 -0.64 6.44
C ARG A 14 -10.32 -0.94 7.09
N GLU A 15 -9.86 -2.17 6.94
CA GLU A 15 -8.61 -2.67 7.49
C GLU A 15 -7.49 -2.72 6.44
N GLU A 16 -7.74 -2.14 5.25
CA GLU A 16 -6.77 -2.08 4.18
C GLU A 16 -6.67 -0.65 3.64
N TRP A 17 -5.44 -0.23 3.35
CA TRP A 17 -5.12 1.08 2.80
C TRP A 17 -4.18 0.91 1.62
N ASN A 18 -4.51 1.55 0.49
CA ASN A 18 -3.65 1.60 -0.68
C ASN A 18 -3.02 2.99 -0.81
N LEU A 19 -1.71 3.00 -1.04
CA LEU A 19 -0.98 4.19 -1.44
C LEU A 19 -0.99 4.30 -2.96
N LEU A 20 -1.67 5.33 -3.45
CA LEU A 20 -1.86 5.52 -4.89
C LEU A 20 -0.92 6.56 -5.45
N ARG A 21 -0.41 6.26 -6.64
CA ARG A 21 0.16 7.25 -7.56
C ARG A 21 -0.85 7.55 -8.65
N VAL A 22 -1.30 8.79 -8.72
CA VAL A 22 -2.28 9.25 -9.72
C VAL A 22 -1.56 10.01 -10.82
N GLY A 23 -1.85 9.67 -12.07
CA GLY A 23 -1.35 10.34 -13.27
C GLY A 23 -2.41 10.42 -14.38
N PRO A 24 -2.06 11.01 -15.54
CA PRO A 24 -3.01 11.20 -16.64
C PRO A 24 -3.63 9.90 -17.18
N GLY A 25 -2.93 8.77 -17.04
CA GLY A 25 -3.38 7.45 -17.49
C GLY A 25 -4.16 6.64 -16.45
N GLY A 26 -4.38 7.17 -15.24
CA GLY A 26 -5.05 6.46 -14.15
C GLY A 26 -4.27 6.48 -12.84
N ALA A 27 -4.52 5.49 -11.99
CA ALA A 27 -3.86 5.35 -10.69
C ALA A 27 -3.22 3.98 -10.53
N ASP A 28 -1.95 3.98 -10.13
CA ASP A 28 -1.20 2.77 -9.78
C ASP A 28 -1.13 2.61 -8.26
N VAL A 29 -1.26 1.36 -7.78
CA VAL A 29 -1.06 1.02 -6.37
C VAL A 29 0.42 0.78 -6.12
N LEU A 30 1.09 1.70 -5.43
CA LEU A 30 2.52 1.58 -5.09
C LEU A 30 2.75 0.71 -3.85
N ALA A 31 1.86 0.82 -2.87
CA ALA A 31 1.94 0.04 -1.65
C ALA A 31 0.55 -0.25 -1.10
N ARG A 32 0.44 -1.33 -0.35
CA ARG A 32 -0.75 -1.73 0.39
C ARG A 32 -0.38 -2.00 1.83
N VAL A 33 -1.14 -1.44 2.75
CA VAL A 33 -1.03 -1.70 4.19
C VAL A 33 -2.33 -2.36 4.62
N ARG A 34 -2.26 -3.55 5.22
CA ARG A 34 -3.42 -4.29 5.71
C ARG A 34 -3.23 -4.58 7.19
N ARG A 35 -4.17 -4.14 8.03
CA ARG A 35 -4.15 -4.43 9.46
C ARG A 35 -4.18 -5.94 9.69
N ASN A 36 -3.31 -6.42 10.55
CA ASN A 36 -3.13 -7.82 10.89
C ASN A 36 -3.05 -8.00 12.42
N GLY A 37 -4.01 -7.44 13.14
CA GLY A 37 -4.06 -7.45 14.61
C GLY A 37 -4.28 -6.06 15.20
N GLU A 38 -4.20 -5.95 16.52
CA GLU A 38 -4.47 -4.66 17.20
C GLU A 38 -3.40 -3.61 16.89
N THR A 39 -2.13 -4.02 16.82
CA THR A 39 -0.96 -3.14 16.72
C THR A 39 -0.11 -3.37 15.47
N GLU A 40 -0.43 -4.38 14.66
CA GLU A 40 0.37 -4.82 13.51
C GLU A 40 -0.36 -4.66 12.19
N ALA A 41 0.41 -4.46 11.12
CA ALA A 41 -0.06 -4.46 9.75
C ALA A 41 0.96 -5.15 8.82
N ALA A 42 0.44 -5.85 7.83
CA ALA A 42 1.21 -6.33 6.70
C ALA A 42 1.36 -5.20 5.66
N VAL A 43 2.59 -4.89 5.27
CA VAL A 43 2.89 -3.98 4.16
C VAL A 43 3.33 -4.78 2.93
N SER A 44 2.73 -4.48 1.78
CA SER A 44 3.10 -5.02 0.47
C SER A 44 3.54 -3.87 -0.42
N LEU A 45 4.69 -4.00 -1.08
CA LEU A 45 5.26 -2.98 -1.95
C LEU A 45 5.21 -3.45 -3.40
N THR A 46 4.65 -2.66 -4.29
CA THR A 46 4.59 -2.96 -5.72
C THR A 46 5.83 -2.40 -6.40
N ILE A 47 6.61 -3.25 -7.06
CA ILE A 47 7.75 -2.82 -7.87
C ILE A 47 7.27 -2.66 -9.32
N ALA A 48 7.26 -1.43 -9.86
CA ALA A 48 6.85 -1.21 -11.26
C ALA A 48 7.74 -2.00 -12.22
N GLY A 49 7.11 -2.62 -13.21
CA GLY A 49 7.79 -3.42 -14.24
C GLY A 49 8.27 -4.80 -13.77
N SER A 50 8.10 -5.14 -12.49
CA SER A 50 8.39 -6.49 -11.97
C SER A 50 7.10 -7.31 -11.90
N PRO A 51 7.05 -8.52 -12.50
CA PRO A 51 5.95 -9.45 -12.25
C PRO A 51 6.05 -10.08 -10.84
N VAL A 52 7.19 -9.92 -10.17
CA VAL A 52 7.42 -10.42 -8.82
C VAL A 52 6.88 -9.41 -7.82
N ILE A 53 5.85 -9.81 -7.09
CA ILE A 53 5.35 -9.11 -5.91
C ILE A 53 6.14 -9.62 -4.70
N PRO A 54 6.92 -8.78 -4.01
CA PRO A 54 7.58 -9.17 -2.78
C PRO A 54 6.56 -9.70 -1.75
N PRO A 55 6.93 -10.70 -0.94
CA PRO A 55 6.06 -11.15 0.13
C PRO A 55 5.75 -9.99 1.09
N PRO A 56 4.51 -9.90 1.61
CA PRO A 56 4.16 -8.89 2.61
C PRO A 56 5.03 -9.04 3.85
N VAL A 57 5.41 -7.90 4.44
CA VAL A 57 6.17 -7.85 5.70
C VAL A 57 5.26 -7.35 6.80
N THR A 58 5.19 -8.06 7.93
CA THR A 58 4.43 -7.62 9.11
C THR A 58 5.28 -6.68 9.96
N LEU A 59 4.74 -5.51 10.26
CA LEU A 59 5.37 -4.46 11.06
C LEU A 59 4.33 -3.85 12.02
N PRO A 60 4.77 -3.13 13.07
CA PRO A 60 3.88 -2.22 13.79
C PRO A 60 3.15 -1.28 12.81
N ILE A 61 1.86 -1.02 13.02
CA ILE A 61 1.00 -0.30 12.06
C ILE A 61 1.65 1.01 11.62
N ALA A 62 2.13 1.83 12.55
CA ALA A 62 2.79 3.10 12.24
C ALA A 62 4.01 2.92 11.32
N GLN A 63 4.86 1.93 11.62
CA GLN A 63 6.04 1.62 10.83
C GLN A 63 5.69 1.10 9.43
N ALA A 64 4.61 0.31 9.30
CA ALA A 64 4.13 -0.13 7.99
C ALA A 64 3.77 1.06 7.07
N PHE A 65 3.14 2.10 7.62
CA PHE A 65 2.85 3.34 6.89
C PHE A 65 4.12 4.12 6.54
N GLU A 66 5.09 4.21 7.45
CA GLU A 66 6.38 4.87 7.20
C GLU A 66 7.16 4.19 6.06
N VAL A 67 7.23 2.85 6.06
CA VAL A 67 7.90 2.08 5.00
C VAL A 67 7.22 2.30 3.65
N ALA A 68 5.89 2.27 3.60
CA ALA A 68 5.15 2.53 2.38
C ALA A 68 5.37 3.96 1.85
N ALA A 69 5.40 4.95 2.75
CA ALA A 69 5.67 6.34 2.39
C ALA A 69 7.11 6.53 1.86
N GLU A 70 8.10 5.93 2.54
CA GLU A 70 9.50 6.02 2.12
C GLU A 70 9.74 5.33 0.77
N PHE A 71 9.10 4.18 0.55
CA PHE A 71 9.12 3.51 -0.74
C PHE A 71 8.60 4.42 -1.86
N ALA A 72 7.42 5.01 -1.68
CA ALA A 72 6.84 5.90 -2.69
C ALA A 72 7.61 7.22 -2.87
N ARG A 73 8.38 7.67 -1.87
CA ARG A 73 9.28 8.83 -2.00
C ARG A 73 10.47 8.51 -2.91
N THR A 74 10.99 7.30 -2.82
CA THR A 74 12.18 6.84 -3.57
C THR A 74 11.82 6.19 -4.91
N PHE A 75 10.54 5.87 -5.12
CA PHE A 75 10.04 5.26 -6.34
C PHE A 75 10.24 6.18 -7.55
N PRO A 76 10.77 5.68 -8.68
CA PRO A 76 10.95 6.46 -9.89
C PRO A 76 9.64 7.11 -10.33
N ARG A 77 9.70 8.41 -10.67
CA ARG A 77 8.59 9.11 -11.32
C ARG A 77 8.52 8.68 -12.77
#